data_AF-A0A521L8R3-F1
#
_entry.id   AF-A0A521L8R3-F1
#
_cell.length_a   1.000
_cell.length_b   1.000
_cell.length_c   1.000
_cell.angle_alpha   90.00
_cell.angle_beta   90.00
_cell.angle_gamma   90.00
#
_symmetry.space_group_name_H-M   'P 1'
#
loop_
_entity.id
_entity.type
_entity.pdbx_description
1 polymer ?
#
loop_
_entity_poly.entity_id
_entity_poly.type
_entity_poly.pdbx_seq_one_letter_code
_entity_poly.pdbx_strand_id
1 'polypeptide(L)'
;MELIPFPEQEQAARTRADDLTCLLQQPTDRERRPCPSCDKVCGCPSRSTHCCCGCSTRCPDAPRFLSSEPAQHPIEPHMVPLVYALASLRLVPPCWSCEGHLRPSGGLVRMPQVWFYSTSTVYPELIAAHLADLKFSGKLLHQWMVSVCPHTAGGATLFQIQPEQLQPSEVRAADLLSLHDDLHTMADSLTVSIRQLALNLLKPR
;
A
#
# COMPACT_ATOMS: atom_id res chain seq x y z
N MET A 1 -11.92 -9.05 -15.27
CA MET A 1 -11.23 -7.95 -14.59
C MET A 1 -10.78 -6.96 -15.66
N GLU A 2 -11.64 -5.99 -16.01
CA GLU A 2 -11.25 -4.88 -16.87
C GLU A 2 -10.44 -3.90 -16.04
N LEU A 3 -9.17 -3.71 -16.39
CA LEU A 3 -8.31 -2.74 -15.75
C LEU A 3 -8.82 -1.34 -16.07
N ILE A 4 -8.99 -0.48 -15.06
CA ILE A 4 -9.20 0.95 -15.30
C ILE A 4 -7.95 1.43 -16.07
N PRO A 5 -8.09 1.88 -17.33
CA PRO A 5 -6.95 2.27 -18.13
C PRO A 5 -6.23 3.42 -17.43
N PHE A 6 -4.93 3.25 -17.23
CA PHE A 6 -4.07 4.37 -16.86
C PHE A 6 -4.17 5.42 -17.97
N PRO A 7 -4.35 6.71 -17.66
CA PRO A 7 -4.30 7.73 -18.68
C PRO A 7 -2.92 7.68 -19.35
N GLU A 8 -2.89 7.40 -20.66
CA GLU A 8 -1.69 7.52 -21.49
C GLU A 8 -1.26 8.99 -21.47
N GLN A 9 -0.30 9.33 -20.61
CA GLN A 9 0.37 10.63 -20.64
C GLN A 9 1.75 10.44 -21.22
N GLU A 10 2.05 11.21 -22.28
CA GLU A 10 3.39 11.43 -22.82
C GLU A 10 4.35 11.81 -21.68
N GLN A 11 5.14 10.83 -21.24
CA GLN A 11 6.04 11.00 -20.10
C GLN A 11 7.37 11.54 -20.63
N ALA A 12 7.49 12.88 -20.66
CA ALA A 12 8.81 13.50 -20.63
C ALA A 12 9.62 12.87 -19.49
N ALA A 13 10.92 12.66 -19.68
CA ALA A 13 11.79 12.00 -18.70
C ALA A 13 11.77 12.78 -17.37
N ARG A 14 10.95 12.33 -16.41
CA ARG A 14 10.88 12.94 -15.07
C ARG A 14 12.18 12.65 -14.35
N THR A 15 12.77 13.66 -13.74
CA THR A 15 13.92 13.46 -12.88
C THR A 15 13.49 12.86 -11.55
N ARG A 16 14.43 12.23 -10.82
CA ARG A 16 14.19 11.78 -9.44
C ARG A 16 13.64 12.91 -8.56
N ALA A 17 14.12 14.14 -8.72
CA ALA A 17 13.66 15.29 -7.97
C ALA A 17 12.19 15.65 -8.28
N ASP A 18 11.76 15.51 -9.54
CA ASP A 18 10.37 15.75 -9.95
C ASP A 18 9.42 14.70 -9.35
N ASP A 19 9.85 13.44 -9.23
CA ASP A 19 9.09 12.38 -8.56
C ASP A 19 8.94 12.65 -7.06
N LEU A 20 10.05 12.98 -6.38
CA LEU A 20 10.02 13.34 -4.95
C LEU A 20 9.12 14.54 -4.69
N THR A 21 9.19 15.57 -5.54
CA THR A 21 8.34 16.76 -5.44
C THR A 21 6.87 16.42 -5.66
N CYS A 22 6.56 15.61 -6.67
CA CYS A 22 5.19 15.16 -6.96
C CYS A 22 4.59 14.36 -5.79
N LEU A 23 5.37 13.49 -5.15
CA LEU A 23 4.97 12.78 -3.94
C LEU A 23 4.63 13.73 -2.79
N LEU A 24 5.46 14.75 -2.57
CA LEU A 24 5.22 15.74 -1.50
C LEU A 24 4.01 16.64 -1.77
N GLN A 25 3.66 16.84 -3.04
CA GLN A 25 2.46 17.57 -3.46
C GLN A 25 1.17 16.73 -3.38
N GLN A 26 1.27 15.40 -3.18
CA GLN A 26 0.07 14.60 -3.00
C GLN A 26 -0.66 14.99 -1.72
N PRO A 27 -2.01 15.05 -1.75
CA PRO A 27 -2.76 15.32 -0.53
C PRO A 27 -2.49 14.24 0.54
N THR A 28 -2.70 14.55 1.80
CA THR A 28 -2.81 13.54 2.86
C THR A 28 -4.18 12.87 2.78
N ASP A 29 -4.38 11.82 3.57
CA ASP A 29 -5.70 11.19 3.75
C ASP A 29 -6.66 12.05 4.58
N ARG A 30 -6.16 13.15 5.18
CA ARG A 30 -6.94 14.19 5.85
C ARG A 30 -7.39 15.31 4.91
N GLU A 31 -6.73 15.45 3.76
CA GLU A 31 -7.07 16.46 2.75
C GLU A 31 -7.95 15.88 1.63
N ARG A 32 -7.72 14.61 1.25
CA ARG A 32 -8.53 13.92 0.24
C ARG A 32 -8.67 12.45 0.57
N ARG A 33 -9.89 11.92 0.40
CA ARG A 33 -10.18 10.50 0.64
C ARG A 33 -9.28 9.59 -0.22
N PRO A 34 -8.65 8.55 0.37
CA PRO A 34 -7.84 7.59 -0.39
C PRO A 34 -8.67 6.68 -1.29
N CYS A 35 -9.90 6.37 -0.87
CA CYS A 35 -10.80 5.51 -1.63
C CYS A 35 -11.47 6.30 -2.77
N PRO A 36 -11.23 5.97 -4.04
CA PRO A 36 -11.63 6.80 -5.18
C PRO A 36 -13.15 6.97 -5.32
N SER A 37 -13.92 5.94 -4.94
CA SER A 37 -15.38 5.91 -5.11
C SER A 37 -16.14 5.96 -3.78
N CYS A 38 -15.52 6.47 -2.71
CA CYS A 38 -16.16 6.53 -1.39
C CYS A 38 -17.15 7.69 -1.29
N ASP A 39 -18.43 7.37 -1.47
CA ASP A 39 -19.58 8.28 -1.39
C ASP A 39 -20.20 8.40 0.01
N LYS A 40 -19.60 7.74 1.02
CA LYS A 40 -20.09 7.77 2.40
C LYS A 40 -20.14 9.19 2.96
N VAL A 41 -21.31 9.60 3.46
CA VAL A 41 -21.48 10.88 4.17
C VAL A 41 -20.71 10.85 5.50
N CYS A 42 -19.83 11.84 5.75
CA CYS A 42 -19.12 11.93 7.04
C CYS A 42 -20.12 12.18 8.18
N GLY A 43 -19.93 11.51 9.32
CA GLY A 43 -20.77 11.70 10.51
C GLY A 43 -20.53 13.02 11.25
N CYS A 44 -19.60 13.86 10.80
CA CYS A 44 -19.36 15.17 11.39
C CYS A 44 -20.44 16.20 10.96
N PRO A 45 -20.48 17.40 11.58
CA PRO A 45 -21.50 18.39 11.30
C PRO A 45 -21.58 18.85 9.83
N SER A 46 -20.50 18.72 9.05
CA SER A 46 -20.51 19.12 7.64
C SER A 46 -21.38 18.23 6.75
N ARG A 47 -21.67 16.98 7.19
CA ARG A 47 -22.41 15.96 6.42
C ARG A 47 -21.97 15.85 4.95
N SER A 48 -20.70 16.12 4.67
CA SER A 48 -20.16 16.13 3.31
C SER A 48 -19.65 14.74 2.91
N THR A 49 -19.87 14.38 1.65
CA THR A 49 -19.26 13.21 0.98
C THR A 49 -17.77 13.42 0.66
N HIS A 50 -17.28 14.66 0.75
CA HIS A 50 -15.86 15.00 0.53
C HIS A 50 -15.06 15.11 1.82
N CYS A 51 -15.73 15.12 2.98
CA CYS A 51 -15.04 15.29 4.26
C CYS A 51 -14.19 14.06 4.60
N CYS A 52 -12.97 14.29 5.11
CA CYS A 52 -11.99 13.25 5.46
C CYS A 52 -11.89 13.00 6.99
N CYS A 53 -12.90 13.48 7.74
CA CYS A 53 -12.90 13.50 9.21
C CYS A 53 -12.68 12.12 9.86
N GLY A 54 -13.29 11.09 9.29
CA GLY A 54 -13.22 9.71 9.77
C GLY A 54 -12.29 8.80 8.95
N CYS A 55 -11.58 9.36 7.95
CA CYS A 55 -10.68 8.57 7.11
C CYS A 55 -9.44 8.18 7.92
N SER A 56 -9.11 6.88 7.90
CA SER A 56 -7.91 6.32 8.53
C SER A 56 -7.63 4.92 7.97
N THR A 57 -6.44 4.37 8.26
CA THR A 57 -6.06 2.98 7.98
C THR A 57 -6.99 1.95 8.61
N ARG A 58 -7.82 2.36 9.58
CA ARG A 58 -8.81 1.52 10.28
C ARG A 58 -10.25 1.80 9.85
N CYS A 59 -10.45 2.45 8.70
CA CYS A 59 -11.78 2.76 8.18
C CYS A 59 -12.55 1.46 7.89
N PRO A 60 -13.72 1.23 8.53
CA PRO A 60 -14.47 -0.02 8.37
C PRO A 60 -15.07 -0.19 6.96
N ASP A 61 -15.21 0.90 6.20
CA ASP A 61 -15.75 0.86 4.84
C ASP A 61 -14.65 0.74 3.77
N ALA A 62 -13.38 0.86 4.14
CA ALA A 62 -12.26 0.73 3.21
C ALA A 62 -12.26 -0.59 2.41
N PRO A 63 -12.57 -1.78 3.00
CA PRO A 63 -12.66 -3.03 2.25
C PRO A 63 -13.59 -2.96 1.05
N ARG A 64 -14.70 -2.22 1.20
CA ARG A 64 -15.73 -2.06 0.16
C ARG A 64 -15.34 -1.03 -0.89
N PHE A 65 -14.71 0.07 -0.50
CA PHE A 65 -14.44 1.17 -1.43
C PHE A 65 -13.07 1.12 -2.11
N LEU A 66 -12.18 0.25 -1.66
CA LEU A 66 -10.86 0.03 -2.28
C LEU A 66 -10.81 -1.25 -3.13
N SER A 67 -11.79 -2.14 -3.01
CA SER A 67 -11.94 -3.28 -3.91
C SER A 67 -12.65 -2.88 -5.20
N SER A 68 -12.21 -3.43 -6.33
CA SER A 68 -12.91 -3.36 -7.61
C SER A 68 -14.18 -4.22 -7.65
N GLU A 69 -14.25 -5.25 -6.81
CA GLU A 69 -15.35 -6.22 -6.76
C GLU A 69 -15.83 -6.45 -5.31
N PRO A 70 -16.28 -5.41 -4.61
CA PRO A 70 -16.44 -5.46 -3.15
C PRO A 70 -17.49 -6.45 -2.63
N ALA A 71 -18.44 -6.85 -3.48
CA ALA A 71 -19.44 -7.85 -3.12
C ALA A 71 -18.90 -9.29 -3.16
N GLN A 72 -17.93 -9.56 -4.04
CA GLN A 72 -17.38 -10.91 -4.26
C GLN A 72 -16.00 -11.07 -3.61
N HIS A 73 -15.21 -10.01 -3.66
CA HIS A 73 -13.81 -9.96 -3.24
C HIS A 73 -13.53 -8.66 -2.46
N PRO A 74 -14.16 -8.45 -1.29
CA PRO A 74 -13.76 -7.35 -0.42
C PRO A 74 -12.29 -7.52 0.00
N ILE A 75 -11.59 -6.41 0.27
CA ILE A 75 -10.22 -6.50 0.78
C ILE A 75 -10.24 -7.19 2.15
N GLU A 76 -9.32 -8.14 2.31
CA GLU A 76 -9.23 -8.95 3.50
C GLU A 76 -8.79 -8.10 4.71
N PRO A 77 -9.37 -8.32 5.91
CA PRO A 77 -9.26 -7.39 7.03
C PRO A 77 -7.83 -7.01 7.41
N HIS A 78 -6.89 -7.96 7.37
CA HIS A 78 -5.50 -7.70 7.73
C HIS A 78 -4.71 -6.94 6.66
N MET A 79 -5.18 -6.97 5.40
CA MET A 79 -4.58 -6.20 4.30
C MET A 79 -5.09 -4.78 4.19
N VAL A 80 -6.32 -4.51 4.68
CA VAL A 80 -6.99 -3.21 4.56
C VAL A 80 -6.11 -2.02 4.98
N PRO A 81 -5.39 -2.05 6.13
CA PRO A 81 -4.56 -0.93 6.55
C PRO A 81 -3.46 -0.61 5.54
N LEU A 82 -2.74 -1.62 5.06
CA LEU A 82 -1.63 -1.43 4.13
C LEU A 82 -2.12 -0.98 2.75
N VAL A 83 -3.21 -1.59 2.26
CA VAL A 83 -3.83 -1.17 0.99
C VAL A 83 -4.34 0.26 1.08
N TYR A 84 -4.97 0.65 2.20
CA TYR A 84 -5.39 2.03 2.44
C TYR A 84 -4.20 2.99 2.46
N ALA A 85 -3.09 2.63 3.14
CA ALA A 85 -1.90 3.47 3.22
C ALA A 85 -1.25 3.67 1.85
N LEU A 86 -1.16 2.63 1.02
CA LEU A 86 -0.69 2.71 -0.37
C LEU A 86 -1.62 3.58 -1.23
N ALA A 87 -2.94 3.37 -1.15
CA ALA A 87 -3.92 4.20 -1.85
C ALA A 87 -3.83 5.69 -1.46
N SER A 88 -3.47 5.97 -0.19
CA SER A 88 -3.28 7.34 0.30
C SER A 88 -2.09 8.07 -0.34
N LEU A 89 -1.10 7.33 -0.85
CA LEU A 89 0.03 7.91 -1.59
C LEU A 89 -0.36 8.35 -3.00
N ARG A 90 -1.43 7.78 -3.58
CA ARG A 90 -1.99 8.08 -4.93
C ARG A 90 -1.06 7.89 -6.15
N LEU A 91 0.22 7.64 -5.91
CA LEU A 91 1.23 7.40 -6.94
C LEU A 91 1.58 5.91 -7.07
N VAL A 92 1.07 5.08 -6.15
CA VAL A 92 1.30 3.63 -6.09
C VAL A 92 -0.03 2.87 -5.94
N PRO A 93 -0.94 2.94 -6.93
CA PRO A 93 -2.25 2.34 -6.80
C PRO A 93 -2.15 0.82 -6.57
N PRO A 94 -2.71 0.30 -5.46
CA PRO A 94 -2.75 -1.13 -5.20
C PRO A 94 -3.71 -1.81 -6.18
N CYS A 95 -3.37 -3.01 -6.63
CA CYS A 95 -4.15 -3.74 -7.64
C CYS A 95 -4.51 -5.17 -7.23
N TRP A 96 -3.78 -5.77 -6.29
CA TRP A 96 -4.12 -7.07 -5.70
C TRP A 96 -3.54 -7.16 -4.29
N SER A 97 -4.19 -7.91 -3.41
CA SER A 97 -3.69 -8.21 -2.07
C SER A 97 -4.13 -9.59 -1.61
N CYS A 98 -3.33 -10.23 -0.77
CA CYS A 98 -3.71 -11.42 0.00
C CYS A 98 -3.17 -11.28 1.41
N GLU A 99 -3.98 -11.61 2.42
CA GLU A 99 -3.57 -11.62 3.83
C GLU A 99 -2.83 -12.89 4.24
N GLY A 100 -2.75 -13.87 3.34
CA GLY A 100 -2.19 -15.19 3.58
C GLY A 100 -3.21 -16.15 4.19
N HIS A 101 -3.16 -17.41 3.77
CA HIS A 101 -4.11 -18.44 4.19
C HIS A 101 -3.40 -19.74 4.53
N LEU A 102 -3.89 -20.42 5.57
CA LEU A 102 -3.41 -21.75 5.95
C LEU A 102 -4.24 -22.83 5.25
N ARG A 103 -3.58 -23.95 4.94
CA ARG A 103 -4.23 -25.21 4.60
C ARG A 103 -4.89 -25.79 5.85
N PRO A 104 -5.89 -26.69 5.69
CA PRO A 104 -6.41 -27.47 6.81
C PRO A 104 -5.33 -28.25 7.57
N SER A 105 -4.23 -28.62 6.89
CA SER A 105 -3.07 -29.29 7.48
C SER A 105 -2.12 -28.36 8.26
N GLY A 106 -2.40 -27.06 8.32
CA GLY A 106 -1.64 -26.08 9.11
C GLY A 106 -0.47 -25.38 8.41
N GLY A 107 -0.14 -25.76 7.16
CA GLY A 107 0.89 -25.07 6.36
C GLY A 107 0.32 -23.94 5.51
N LEU A 108 1.12 -22.93 5.18
CA LEU A 108 0.65 -21.77 4.43
C LEU A 108 0.43 -22.08 2.94
N VAL A 109 -0.71 -21.65 2.40
CA VAL A 109 -1.06 -21.73 0.96
C VAL A 109 -0.44 -20.57 0.21
N ARG A 110 -0.53 -19.36 0.77
CA ARG A 110 -0.06 -18.11 0.17
C ARG A 110 0.50 -17.22 1.25
N MET A 111 1.62 -16.56 0.95
CA MET A 111 2.16 -15.49 1.79
C MET A 111 1.21 -14.28 1.77
N PRO A 112 1.21 -13.48 2.84
CA PRO A 112 0.62 -12.15 2.78
C PRO A 112 1.45 -11.26 1.84
N GLN A 113 0.78 -10.53 0.95
CA GLN A 113 1.43 -9.69 -0.06
C GLN A 113 0.44 -8.69 -0.67
N VAL A 114 0.97 -7.55 -1.12
CA VAL A 114 0.23 -6.55 -1.88
C VAL A 114 0.99 -6.16 -3.13
N TRP A 115 0.28 -6.04 -4.24
CA TRP A 115 0.78 -5.59 -5.52
C TRP A 115 0.28 -4.19 -5.78
N PHE A 116 1.14 -3.38 -6.39
CA PHE A 116 0.82 -2.02 -6.77
C PHE A 116 1.55 -1.64 -8.05
N TYR A 117 0.92 -0.77 -8.83
CA TYR A 117 1.57 -0.19 -10.00
C TYR A 117 2.35 1.06 -9.62
N SER A 118 3.42 1.36 -10.35
CA SER A 118 4.10 2.65 -10.28
C SER A 118 4.69 3.01 -11.64
N THR A 119 4.66 4.30 -11.99
CA THR A 119 5.34 4.84 -13.18
C THR A 119 6.77 5.30 -12.88
N SER A 120 7.21 5.22 -11.63
CA SER A 120 8.56 5.61 -11.19
C SER A 120 9.13 4.58 -10.23
N THR A 121 10.43 4.31 -10.30
CA THR A 121 11.14 3.46 -9.33
C THR A 121 11.39 4.18 -8.00
N VAL A 122 11.26 5.50 -7.96
CA VAL A 122 11.51 6.30 -6.74
C VAL A 122 10.55 5.92 -5.62
N TYR A 123 9.26 5.74 -5.92
CA TYR A 123 8.25 5.40 -4.90
C TYR A 123 8.47 4.00 -4.28
N PRO A 124 8.67 2.91 -5.05
CA PRO A 124 9.00 1.60 -4.47
C PRO A 124 10.34 1.59 -3.72
N GLU A 125 11.35 2.37 -4.16
CA GLU A 125 12.59 2.54 -3.38
C GLU A 125 12.35 3.18 -2.01
N LEU A 126 11.50 4.21 -1.94
CA LEU A 126 11.13 4.85 -0.67
C LEU A 126 10.35 3.89 0.24
N ILE A 127 9.45 3.08 -0.33
CA ILE A 127 8.75 2.01 0.42
C ILE A 127 9.77 1.02 0.96
N ALA A 128 10.72 0.54 0.13
CA ALA A 128 11.75 -0.40 0.55
C ALA A 128 12.63 0.16 1.68
N ALA A 129 13.04 1.44 1.58
CA ALA A 129 13.78 2.13 2.63
C ALA A 129 12.99 2.20 3.95
N HIS A 130 11.70 2.51 3.87
CA HIS A 130 10.82 2.52 5.06
C HIS A 130 10.71 1.13 5.71
N LEU A 131 10.54 0.07 4.92
CA LEU A 131 10.49 -1.31 5.43
C LEU A 131 11.81 -1.70 6.11
N ALA A 132 12.94 -1.32 5.51
CA ALA A 132 14.27 -1.53 6.09
C ALA A 132 14.42 -0.78 7.42
N ASP A 133 13.98 0.48 7.52
CA ASP A 133 14.01 1.26 8.75
C ASP A 133 13.16 0.63 9.87
N LEU A 134 11.95 0.15 9.54
CA LEU A 134 11.10 -0.53 10.52
C LEU A 134 11.74 -1.85 11.00
N LYS A 135 12.37 -2.61 10.09
CA LYS A 135 13.06 -3.84 10.47
C LYS A 135 14.30 -3.56 11.33
N PHE A 136 15.13 -2.60 10.93
CA PHE A 136 16.33 -2.21 11.66
C PHE A 136 16.01 -1.67 13.07
N SER A 137 14.89 -0.95 13.21
CA SER A 137 14.41 -0.46 14.51
C SER A 137 13.67 -1.52 15.35
N GLY A 138 13.60 -2.77 14.89
CA GLY A 138 12.95 -3.87 15.60
C GLY A 138 11.42 -3.77 15.66
N LYS A 139 10.80 -2.93 14.82
CA LYS A 139 9.34 -2.78 14.75
C LYS A 139 8.69 -3.85 13.89
N LEU A 140 9.41 -4.41 12.91
CA LEU A 140 8.97 -5.59 12.16
C LEU A 140 9.64 -6.84 12.67
N LEU A 141 8.83 -7.88 12.90
CA LEU A 141 9.32 -9.20 13.26
C LEU A 141 9.96 -9.88 12.05
N HIS A 142 9.40 -9.73 10.86
CA HIS A 142 9.91 -10.34 9.64
C HIS A 142 10.63 -9.34 8.73
N GLN A 143 11.50 -9.86 7.87
CA GLN A 143 12.07 -9.08 6.77
C GLN A 143 11.05 -9.01 5.64
N TRP A 144 10.68 -7.79 5.27
CA TRP A 144 9.82 -7.52 4.13
C TRP A 144 10.62 -6.82 3.03
N MET A 145 10.24 -7.05 1.79
CA MET A 145 10.91 -6.49 0.63
C MET A 145 9.91 -5.95 -0.39
N VAL A 146 10.41 -5.03 -1.23
CA VAL A 146 9.73 -4.62 -2.46
C VAL A 146 10.44 -5.28 -3.63
N SER A 147 9.70 -6.01 -4.47
CA SER A 147 10.26 -6.64 -5.67
C SER A 147 9.48 -6.26 -6.93
N VAL A 148 10.18 -6.20 -8.06
CA VAL A 148 9.56 -5.98 -9.38
C VAL A 148 8.91 -7.28 -9.85
N CYS A 149 7.67 -7.19 -10.34
CA CYS A 149 7.00 -8.32 -10.98
C CYS A 149 7.32 -8.32 -12.48
N PRO A 150 7.54 -9.50 -13.10
CA PRO A 150 7.92 -9.58 -14.52
C PRO A 150 6.80 -9.17 -15.48
N HIS A 151 5.56 -9.09 -15.01
CA HIS A 151 4.42 -8.71 -15.84
C HIS A 151 4.09 -7.23 -15.65
N THR A 152 4.22 -6.44 -16.72
CA THR A 152 3.78 -5.05 -16.77
C THR A 152 2.56 -4.93 -17.68
N ALA A 153 1.61 -4.08 -17.30
CA ALA A 153 0.44 -3.77 -18.10
C ALA A 153 0.24 -2.26 -18.13
N GLY A 154 -0.05 -1.70 -19.30
CA GLY A 154 -0.43 -0.28 -19.43
C GLY A 154 0.66 0.73 -19.07
N GLY A 155 1.93 0.45 -19.40
CA GLY A 155 3.05 1.40 -19.23
C GLY A 155 3.53 1.61 -17.79
N ALA A 156 2.83 1.07 -16.79
CA ALA A 156 3.29 1.07 -15.40
C ALA A 156 4.02 -0.23 -15.06
N THR A 157 5.04 -0.12 -14.20
CA THR A 157 5.74 -1.28 -13.64
C THR A 157 4.93 -1.81 -12.45
N LEU A 158 4.74 -3.13 -12.41
CA LEU A 158 4.11 -3.81 -11.30
C LEU A 158 5.16 -4.16 -10.25
N PHE A 159 4.90 -3.78 -9.01
CA PHE A 159 5.71 -4.11 -7.84
C PHE A 159 4.88 -4.90 -6.84
N GLN A 160 5.54 -5.62 -5.95
CA GLN A 160 4.91 -6.30 -4.83
C GLN A 160 5.69 -6.07 -3.54
N ILE A 161 4.95 -5.97 -2.42
CA ILE A 161 5.47 -6.04 -1.06
C ILE A 161 5.20 -7.43 -0.53
N GLN A 162 6.24 -8.13 -0.08
CA GLN A 162 6.14 -9.50 0.45
C GLN A 162 7.26 -9.79 1.46
N PRO A 163 7.12 -10.83 2.31
CA PRO A 163 8.21 -11.30 3.15
C PRO A 163 9.34 -11.94 2.31
N GLU A 164 10.61 -11.67 2.65
CA GLU A 164 11.76 -12.08 1.82
C GLU A 164 12.22 -13.53 2.03
N GLN A 165 12.11 -14.06 3.26
CA GLN A 165 12.84 -15.28 3.67
C GLN A 165 11.96 -16.39 4.22
N LEU A 166 10.67 -16.40 3.89
CA LEU A 166 9.74 -17.39 4.40
C LEU A 166 9.31 -18.35 3.30
N GLN A 167 9.66 -19.63 3.46
CA GLN A 167 9.09 -20.69 2.63
C GLN A 167 7.67 -20.98 3.12
N PRO A 168 6.65 -21.02 2.24
CA PRO A 168 5.26 -21.26 2.65
C PRO A 168 5.07 -22.56 3.46
N SER A 169 5.91 -23.57 3.24
CA SER A 169 5.89 -24.83 3.99
C SER A 169 6.36 -24.72 5.44
N GLU A 170 7.11 -23.67 5.78
CA GLU A 170 7.70 -23.46 7.11
C GLU A 170 6.86 -22.52 7.97
N VAL A 171 6.04 -21.68 7.34
CA VAL A 171 5.16 -20.73 8.02
C VAL A 171 4.02 -21.46 8.72
N ARG A 172 3.96 -21.29 10.04
CA ARG A 172 2.90 -21.78 10.91
C ARG A 172 1.84 -20.71 11.15
N ALA A 173 0.76 -21.09 11.82
CA ALA A 173 -0.29 -20.16 12.21
C ALA A 173 0.21 -18.99 13.08
N ALA A 174 1.15 -19.26 14.00
CA ALA A 174 1.74 -18.22 14.84
C ALA A 174 2.53 -17.19 13.99
N ASP A 175 3.26 -17.66 12.99
CA ASP A 175 4.01 -16.80 12.07
C ASP A 175 3.07 -15.92 11.24
N LEU A 176 1.93 -16.48 10.80
CA LEU A 176 0.90 -15.72 10.07
C LEU A 176 0.33 -14.56 10.89
N LEU A 177 0.04 -14.78 12.18
CA LEU A 177 -0.43 -13.71 13.06
C LEU A 177 0.61 -12.59 13.19
N SER A 178 1.88 -12.93 13.36
CA SER A 178 2.94 -11.93 13.40
C SER A 178 3.17 -11.21 12.06
N LEU A 179 2.91 -11.87 10.94
CA LEU A 179 2.90 -11.20 9.63
C LEU A 179 1.73 -10.22 9.51
N HIS A 180 0.56 -10.54 10.08
CA HIS A 180 -0.56 -9.60 10.18
C HIS A 180 -0.21 -8.39 11.02
N ASP A 181 0.45 -8.58 12.17
CA ASP A 181 0.94 -7.48 13.01
C ASP A 181 1.95 -6.59 12.28
N ASP A 182 2.86 -7.19 11.49
CA ASP A 182 3.79 -6.47 10.64
C ASP A 182 3.05 -5.59 9.60
N LEU A 183 1.99 -6.10 8.96
CA LEU A 183 1.16 -5.34 8.00
C LEU A 183 0.53 -4.10 8.64
N HIS A 184 0.00 -4.23 9.86
CA HIS A 184 -0.54 -3.12 10.63
C HIS A 184 0.55 -2.09 10.96
N THR A 185 1.73 -2.55 11.38
CA THR A 185 2.87 -1.69 11.75
C THR A 185 3.39 -0.88 10.56
N MET A 186 3.49 -1.51 9.38
CA MET A 186 3.82 -0.80 8.14
C MET A 186 2.79 0.28 7.84
N ALA A 187 1.51 -0.09 7.82
CA ALA A 187 0.43 0.82 7.46
C ALA A 187 0.36 2.08 8.33
N ASP A 188 0.58 1.93 9.64
CA ASP A 188 0.46 3.01 10.62
C ASP A 188 1.47 4.16 10.41
N SER A 189 2.59 3.92 9.71
CA SER A 189 3.64 4.92 9.51
C SER A 189 4.07 5.15 8.06
N LEU A 190 3.62 4.31 7.12
CA LEU A 190 4.02 4.34 5.70
C LEU A 190 3.97 5.74 5.08
N THR A 191 2.82 6.41 5.15
CA THR A 191 2.60 7.69 4.46
C THR A 191 3.46 8.81 5.02
N VAL A 192 3.62 8.87 6.34
CA VAL A 192 4.43 9.87 7.04
C VAL A 192 5.91 9.63 6.75
N SER A 193 6.38 8.39 6.92
CA SER A 193 7.77 8.02 6.73
C SER A 193 8.24 8.24 5.29
N ILE A 194 7.44 7.85 4.29
CA ILE A 194 7.80 8.04 2.88
C ILE A 194 7.93 9.52 2.51
N ARG A 195 7.02 10.38 2.99
CA ARG A 195 7.13 11.84 2.79
C ARG A 195 8.36 12.40 3.49
N GLN A 196 8.67 11.93 4.69
CA GLN A 196 9.87 12.36 5.42
C GLN A 196 11.17 11.95 4.73
N LEU A 197 11.24 10.72 4.20
CA LEU A 197 12.36 10.24 3.39
C LEU A 197 12.52 11.11 2.13
N ALA A 198 11.41 11.41 1.44
CA ALA A 198 11.43 12.27 0.26
C ALA A 198 11.95 13.69 0.55
N LEU A 199 11.50 14.31 1.66
CA LEU A 199 12.01 15.61 2.12
C LEU A 199 13.51 15.57 2.40
N ASN A 200 14.00 14.49 3.03
CA ASN A 200 15.42 14.37 3.33
C ASN A 200 16.28 14.21 2.08
N LEU A 201 15.78 13.52 1.05
CA LEU A 201 16.47 13.34 -0.22
C LEU A 201 16.52 14.60 -1.09
N LEU A 202 15.62 15.56 -0.87
CA LEU A 202 15.60 16.84 -1.59
C LEU A 202 16.50 17.92 -0.96
N LYS A 203 17.00 17.71 0.27
CA LYS A 203 17.89 18.69 0.92
C LYS A 203 19.25 18.70 0.22
N PRO A 204 19.83 19.88 -0.07
CA PRO A 204 21.20 19.97 -0.56
C PRO A 204 22.16 19.38 0.49
N ARG A 205 23.17 18.64 0.01
CA ARG A 205 24.25 18.11 0.84
C ARG A 205 25.27 19.18 1.19
#